data_AF-A0A4Q7LV10-F1
#
_entry.id   AF-A0A4Q7LV10-F1
#
_cell.length_a   1.000
_cell.length_b   1.000
_cell.length_c   1.000
_cell.angle_alpha   90.00
_cell.angle_beta   90.00
_cell.angle_gamma   90.00
#
_symmetry.space_group_name_H-M   'P 1'
#
loop_
_entity.id
_entity.type
_entity.pdbx_description
1 polymer ?
#
loop_
_entity_poly.entity_id
_entity_poly.type
_entity_poly.pdbx_seq_one_letter_code
_entity_poly.pdbx_strand_id
1 'polypeptide(L)'
;MPRLAVLLLAALTPLANAQPASFTVPSCVSGSPGLTLPVTTEQAMLDPGDRQRFQQAAEARYPLYQRGGHVPAEVLLLRRGGRWVYVTLWRQGHRGTCFAALFAAERFDVTPAWLEKYRPAAMGRDD
;
A
#
# COMPACT_ATOMS: atom_id res chain seq x y z
N MET A 1 37.27 -54.79 24.26
CA MET A 1 37.44 -53.32 24.26
C MET A 1 36.68 -52.73 23.07
N PRO A 2 35.44 -52.23 23.19
CA PRO A 2 34.84 -51.41 22.13
C PRO A 2 34.93 -49.92 22.49
N ARG A 3 35.48 -49.13 21.57
CA ARG A 3 35.60 -47.67 21.66
C ARG A 3 34.25 -47.01 21.34
N LEU A 4 33.75 -46.16 22.23
CA LEU A 4 32.59 -45.31 22.02
C LEU A 4 32.87 -44.32 20.86
N ALA A 5 31.95 -44.28 19.90
CA ALA A 5 31.84 -43.21 18.93
C ALA A 5 31.03 -42.07 19.54
N VAL A 6 31.62 -40.88 19.66
CA VAL A 6 30.95 -39.65 20.09
C VAL A 6 30.36 -38.99 18.83
N LEU A 7 29.04 -39.00 18.71
CA LEU A 7 28.32 -38.19 17.71
C LEU A 7 28.22 -36.75 18.22
N LEU A 8 28.99 -35.84 17.62
CA LEU A 8 28.73 -34.41 17.71
C LEU A 8 27.47 -34.09 16.91
N LEU A 9 26.35 -33.80 17.59
CA LEU A 9 25.22 -33.13 16.96
C LEU A 9 25.51 -31.62 16.89
N ALA A 10 25.84 -31.13 15.70
CA ALA A 10 25.84 -29.70 15.41
C ALA A 10 24.38 -29.22 15.33
N ALA A 11 23.96 -28.41 16.30
CA ALA A 11 22.66 -27.77 16.31
C ALA A 11 22.63 -26.64 15.25
N LEU A 12 22.01 -26.92 14.11
CA LEU A 12 21.62 -25.91 13.12
C LEU A 12 20.44 -25.12 13.70
N THR A 13 20.71 -23.93 14.25
CA THR A 13 19.66 -22.98 14.59
C THR A 13 19.20 -22.30 13.30
N PRO A 14 17.92 -22.42 12.90
CA PRO A 14 17.42 -21.71 11.74
C PRO A 14 17.44 -20.20 12.05
N LEU A 15 18.18 -19.44 11.25
CA LEU A 15 18.07 -17.99 11.19
C LEU A 15 16.64 -17.67 10.73
N ALA A 16 15.76 -17.33 11.67
CA ALA A 16 14.47 -16.76 11.36
C ALA A 16 14.73 -15.43 10.61
N ASN A 17 14.49 -15.43 9.30
CA ASN A 17 14.43 -14.21 8.51
C ASN A 17 13.28 -13.37 9.06
N ALA A 18 13.59 -12.38 9.89
CA ALA A 18 12.62 -11.40 10.35
C ALA A 18 12.16 -10.59 9.13
N GLN A 19 10.98 -10.94 8.60
CA GLN A 19 10.35 -10.18 7.53
C GLN A 19 10.11 -8.74 8.00
N PRO A 20 10.28 -7.73 7.13
CA PRO A 20 10.06 -6.35 7.50
C PRO A 20 8.61 -6.18 7.97
N ALA A 21 8.43 -5.68 9.19
CA ALA A 21 7.10 -5.46 9.78
C ALA A 21 6.33 -4.32 9.09
N SER A 22 7.02 -3.50 8.30
CA SER A 22 6.45 -2.36 7.59
C SER A 22 7.18 -2.11 6.27
N PHE A 23 6.50 -1.41 5.36
CA PHE A 23 7.07 -0.90 4.12
C PHE A 23 6.82 0.61 4.04
N THR A 24 7.60 1.31 3.21
CA THR A 24 7.46 2.76 3.04
C THR A 24 7.28 3.11 1.57
N VAL A 25 6.22 3.86 1.27
CA VAL A 25 6.00 4.47 -0.04
C VAL A 25 6.66 5.86 -0.05
N PRO A 26 7.60 6.15 -0.96
CA PRO A 26 8.26 7.46 -1.01
C PRO A 26 7.28 8.61 -1.28
N SER A 27 7.54 9.81 -0.73
CA SER A 27 6.77 11.00 -1.07
C SER A 27 7.20 11.57 -2.42
N CYS A 28 6.24 12.07 -3.21
CA CYS A 28 6.56 12.80 -4.44
C CYS A 28 7.16 14.19 -4.15
N VAL A 29 6.99 14.71 -2.93
CA VAL A 29 7.57 15.99 -2.51
C VAL A 29 8.96 15.73 -1.93
N SER A 30 9.98 16.29 -2.58
CA SER A 30 11.38 16.12 -2.14
C SER A 30 11.59 16.65 -0.72
N GLY A 31 12.31 15.90 0.11
CA GLY A 31 12.56 16.22 1.51
C GLY A 31 11.39 15.93 2.47
N SER A 32 10.23 15.48 1.96
CA SER A 32 9.10 15.07 2.81
C SER A 32 9.21 13.60 3.23
N PRO A 33 8.68 13.25 4.42
CA PRO A 33 8.67 11.86 4.87
C PRO A 33 7.80 10.98 3.95
N GLY A 34 8.22 9.72 3.80
CA GLY A 34 7.45 8.68 3.14
C GLY A 34 6.20 8.27 3.92
N LEU A 35 5.29 7.56 3.27
CA LEU A 35 4.15 6.90 3.91
C LEU A 35 4.57 5.51 4.37
N THR A 36 4.86 5.35 5.66
CA THR A 36 5.18 4.06 6.27
C THR A 36 3.90 3.34 6.71
N LEU A 37 3.77 2.07 6.34
CA LEU A 37 2.60 1.23 6.58
C LEU A 37 3.04 -0.16 7.07
N PRO A 38 2.35 -0.77 8.06
CA PRO A 38 2.56 -2.17 8.40
C PRO A 38 2.32 -3.08 7.19
N VAL A 39 3.05 -4.20 7.06
CA VAL A 39 2.77 -5.20 6.00
C VAL A 39 1.39 -5.83 6.12
N THR A 40 0.81 -5.81 7.32
CA THR A 40 -0.54 -6.28 7.62
C THR A 40 -1.65 -5.28 7.20
N THR A 41 -1.28 -4.14 6.62
CA THR A 41 -2.24 -3.12 6.16
C THR A 41 -3.14 -3.69 5.07
N GLU A 42 -4.46 -3.71 5.33
CA GLU A 42 -5.47 -4.03 4.32
C GLU A 42 -5.40 -3.00 3.20
N GLN A 43 -5.19 -3.46 1.97
CA GLN A 43 -5.09 -2.60 0.79
C GLN A 43 -5.59 -3.28 -0.49
N ALA A 44 -5.96 -2.47 -1.47
CA ALA A 44 -6.26 -2.89 -2.83
C ALA A 44 -5.91 -1.78 -3.83
N MET A 45 -5.37 -2.15 -4.99
CA MET A 45 -5.16 -1.23 -6.10
C MET A 45 -6.44 -1.10 -6.91
N LEU A 46 -6.87 0.14 -7.20
CA LEU A 46 -7.99 0.37 -8.10
C LEU A 46 -7.60 0.00 -9.54
N ASP A 47 -8.52 -0.63 -10.25
CA ASP A 47 -8.36 -0.88 -11.68
C ASP A 47 -8.40 0.44 -12.48
N PRO A 48 -7.95 0.44 -13.76
CA PRO A 48 -7.89 1.67 -14.55
C PRO A 48 -9.23 2.42 -14.69
N GLY A 49 -10.36 1.70 -14.77
CA GLY A 49 -11.68 2.31 -14.92
C GLY A 49 -12.14 2.99 -13.64
N ASP A 50 -11.96 2.32 -12.49
CA ASP A 50 -12.28 2.90 -11.19
C ASP A 50 -11.32 4.01 -10.78
N ARG A 51 -10.06 3.95 -11.22
CA ARG A 51 -9.13 5.08 -11.05
C ARG A 51 -9.62 6.33 -11.77
N GLN A 52 -10.19 6.21 -12.97
CA GLN A 52 -10.78 7.35 -13.68
C GLN A 52 -12.04 7.86 -12.96
N ARG A 53 -12.91 6.97 -12.47
CA ARG A 53 -14.07 7.35 -11.66
C ARG A 53 -13.68 8.04 -10.36
N PHE A 54 -12.60 7.60 -9.71
CA PHE A 54 -12.04 8.25 -8.53
C PHE A 54 -11.61 9.69 -8.86
N GLN A 55 -10.88 9.89 -9.97
CA GLN A 55 -10.44 11.23 -10.38
C GLN A 55 -11.63 12.17 -10.58
N GLN A 56 -12.66 11.73 -11.29
CA GLN A 56 -13.87 12.52 -11.51
C GLN A 56 -14.55 12.90 -10.18
N ALA A 57 -14.67 11.94 -9.26
CA ALA A 57 -15.24 12.20 -7.94
C ALA A 57 -14.37 13.16 -7.12
N ALA A 58 -13.04 13.05 -7.21
CA ALA A 58 -12.11 13.95 -6.53
C ALA A 58 -12.19 15.38 -7.09
N GLU A 59 -12.27 15.54 -8.42
CA GLU A 59 -12.41 16.85 -9.07
C GLU A 59 -13.75 17.54 -8.76
N ALA A 60 -14.83 16.76 -8.67
CA ALA A 60 -16.14 17.27 -8.27
C ALA A 60 -16.14 17.71 -6.80
N ARG A 61 -15.42 16.98 -5.94
CA ARG A 61 -15.34 17.26 -4.50
C ARG A 61 -14.37 18.39 -4.16
N TYR A 62 -13.26 18.48 -4.87
CA TYR A 62 -12.14 19.38 -4.61
C TYR A 62 -11.82 20.22 -5.86
N PRO A 63 -12.53 21.36 -6.07
CA PRO A 63 -12.38 22.17 -7.28
C PRO A 63 -10.94 22.67 -7.55
N LEU A 64 -10.09 22.72 -6.52
CA LEU A 64 -8.67 23.03 -6.67
C LEU A 64 -7.94 22.07 -7.63
N TYR A 65 -8.40 20.83 -7.79
CA TYR A 65 -7.83 19.85 -8.71
C TYR A 65 -8.15 20.12 -10.18
N GLN A 66 -9.18 20.91 -10.48
CA GLN A 66 -9.53 21.26 -11.86
C GLN A 66 -8.48 22.16 -12.53
N ARG A 67 -7.58 22.77 -11.75
CA ARG A 67 -6.55 23.71 -12.23
C ARG A 67 -5.21 23.05 -12.62
N GLY A 68 -5.21 21.75 -12.93
CA GLY A 68 -4.01 21.02 -13.34
C GLY A 68 -3.83 19.63 -12.71
N GLY A 69 -4.88 19.06 -12.12
CA GLY A 69 -4.87 17.69 -11.65
C GLY A 69 -4.84 16.71 -12.83
N HIS A 70 -3.81 15.87 -12.91
CA HIS A 70 -3.81 14.72 -13.81
C HIS A 70 -4.37 13.49 -13.08
N VAL A 71 -4.89 12.53 -13.85
CA VAL A 71 -5.25 11.21 -13.34
C VAL A 71 -3.99 10.59 -12.70
N PRO A 72 -4.03 10.18 -11.42
CA PRO A 72 -2.92 9.47 -10.80
C PRO A 72 -2.52 8.25 -11.62
N ALA A 73 -1.24 7.87 -11.55
CA ALA A 73 -0.80 6.63 -12.20
C ALA A 73 -1.51 5.42 -11.58
N GLU A 74 -1.67 5.46 -10.25
CA GLU A 74 -2.23 4.40 -9.43
C GLU A 74 -3.01 5.01 -8.26
N VAL A 75 -4.01 4.29 -7.77
CA VAL A 75 -4.77 4.67 -6.57
C VAL A 75 -4.92 3.43 -5.70
N LEU A 76 -4.38 3.50 -4.48
CA LEU A 76 -4.54 2.46 -3.48
C LEU A 76 -5.70 2.83 -2.54
N LEU A 77 -6.64 1.92 -2.34
CA LEU A 77 -7.60 1.95 -1.23
C LEU A 77 -6.98 1.16 -0.08
N LEU A 78 -6.69 1.79 1.05
CA LEU A 78 -6.07 1.13 2.19
C LEU A 78 -6.66 1.53 3.54
N ARG A 79 -6.45 0.69 4.55
CA ARG A 79 -6.92 0.93 5.92
C ARG A 79 -5.80 1.47 6.79
N ARG A 80 -5.96 2.70 7.30
CA ARG A 80 -4.99 3.37 8.16
C ARG A 80 -5.67 3.92 9.41
N GLY A 81 -5.16 3.53 10.58
CA GLY A 81 -5.71 3.99 11.86
C GLY A 81 -7.20 3.68 12.02
N GLY A 82 -7.64 2.52 11.51
CA GLY A 82 -9.05 2.10 11.51
C GLY A 82 -9.93 2.77 10.43
N ARG A 83 -9.39 3.68 9.62
CA ARG A 83 -10.14 4.42 8.59
C ARG A 83 -9.69 4.04 7.18
N TRP A 84 -10.62 4.05 6.24
CA TRP A 84 -10.31 3.85 4.82
C TRP A 84 -9.81 5.16 4.20
N VAL A 85 -8.73 5.07 3.43
CA VAL A 85 -8.16 6.19 2.68
C VAL A 85 -7.81 5.78 1.26
N TYR A 86 -7.98 6.72 0.33
CA TYR A 86 -7.38 6.63 -1.00
C TYR A 86 -6.01 7.28 -0.98
N VAL A 87 -5.00 6.57 -1.49
CA VAL A 87 -3.65 7.07 -1.69
C VAL A 87 -3.40 7.17 -3.18
N THR A 88 -3.14 8.37 -3.68
CA THR A 88 -2.81 8.58 -5.09
C THR A 88 -1.31 8.47 -5.30
N LEU A 89 -0.89 7.61 -6.22
CA LEU A 89 0.51 7.41 -6.56
C LEU A 89 0.82 7.97 -7.95
N TRP A 90 2.02 8.53 -8.09
CA TRP A 90 2.55 9.11 -9.31
C TRP A 90 3.86 8.45 -9.68
N ARG A 91 4.19 8.46 -10.98
CA ARG A 91 5.48 7.97 -11.46
C ARG A 91 6.53 9.07 -11.31
N GLN A 92 7.64 8.75 -10.66
CA GLN A 92 8.80 9.63 -10.53
C GLN A 92 9.95 9.17 -11.45
N GLY A 93 9.71 9.18 -12.76
CA GLY A 93 10.70 8.76 -13.76
C GLY A 93 11.28 7.36 -13.45
N HIS A 94 12.62 7.27 -13.40
CA HIS A 94 13.34 6.01 -13.08
C HIS A 94 13.28 5.60 -11.60
N ARG A 95 12.76 6.45 -10.69
CA ARG A 95 12.72 6.19 -9.25
C ARG A 95 11.48 5.38 -8.81
N GLY A 96 10.65 4.94 -9.75
CA GLY A 96 9.44 4.16 -9.47
C GLY A 96 8.24 5.04 -9.12
N THR A 97 7.36 4.56 -8.25
CA THR A 97 6.17 5.28 -7.80
C THR A 97 6.40 5.99 -6.47
N CYS A 98 5.75 7.14 -6.32
CA CYS A 98 5.71 7.92 -5.08
C CYS A 98 4.27 8.28 -4.76
N PHE A 99 3.92 8.46 -3.48
CA PHE A 99 2.60 8.95 -3.11
C PHE A 99 2.56 10.49 -3.16
N ALA A 100 1.45 11.03 -3.65
CA ALA A 100 1.25 12.47 -3.80
C ALA A 100 0.20 13.04 -2.83
N ALA A 101 -0.85 12.28 -2.54
CA ALA A 101 -1.96 12.75 -1.71
C ALA A 101 -2.70 11.58 -1.04
N LEU A 102 -3.39 11.92 0.05
CA LEU A 102 -4.28 11.06 0.81
C LEU A 102 -5.67 11.70 0.85
N PHE A 103 -6.68 10.89 0.62
CA PHE A 103 -8.07 11.31 0.72
C PHE A 103 -8.82 10.39 1.65
N ALA A 104 -9.61 10.98 2.55
CA ALA A 104 -10.46 10.21 3.44
C ALA A 104 -11.58 9.56 2.60
N ALA A 105 -11.66 8.23 2.60
CA ALA A 105 -12.52 7.51 1.67
C ALA A 105 -14.01 7.79 1.93
N GLU A 106 -14.40 8.09 3.18
CA GLU A 106 -15.78 8.43 3.52
C GLU A 106 -16.29 9.73 2.87
N ARG A 107 -15.43 10.47 2.15
CA ARG A 107 -15.83 11.65 1.36
C ARG A 107 -16.33 11.30 -0.04
N PHE A 108 -16.30 10.04 -0.44
CA PHE A 108 -16.67 9.57 -1.77
C PHE A 108 -17.80 8.53 -1.69
N ASP A 109 -18.90 8.79 -2.40
CA ASP A 109 -20.08 7.91 -2.37
C ASP A 109 -19.85 6.54 -3.02
N VAL A 110 -18.81 6.43 -3.86
CA VAL A 110 -18.40 5.16 -4.50
C VAL A 110 -17.73 4.19 -3.54
N THR A 111 -17.29 4.66 -2.37
CA THR A 111 -16.46 3.87 -1.45
C THR A 111 -17.11 2.59 -0.95
N PRO A 112 -18.39 2.56 -0.51
CA PRO A 112 -19.02 1.32 -0.05
C PRO A 112 -18.99 0.21 -1.10
N ALA A 113 -19.38 0.52 -2.34
CA ALA A 113 -19.36 -0.45 -3.45
C ALA A 113 -17.94 -0.94 -3.77
N TRP A 114 -16.93 -0.08 -3.65
CA TRP A 114 -15.54 -0.48 -3.88
C TRP A 114 -14.95 -1.32 -2.76
N LEU A 115 -15.35 -1.10 -1.50
CA LEU A 115 -14.94 -1.99 -0.40
C LEU A 115 -15.44 -3.41 -0.64
N GLU A 116 -16.66 -3.58 -1.15
CA GLU A 116 -17.23 -4.88 -1.51
C GLU A 116 -16.53 -5.50 -2.73
N LYS A 117 -16.27 -4.71 -3.77
CA LYS A 117 -15.63 -5.16 -5.01
C LYS A 117 -14.19 -5.61 -4.77
N TYR A 118 -13.40 -4.78 -4.10
CA TYR A 118 -11.96 -4.98 -4.00
C TYR A 118 -11.54 -5.83 -2.81
N ARG A 119 -12.41 -5.98 -1.79
CA ARG A 119 -12.15 -6.74 -0.55
C ARG A 119 -10.71 -6.56 -0.06
N PRO A 120 -10.28 -5.32 0.28
CA PRO A 120 -8.88 -5.03 0.55
C PRO A 120 -8.29 -5.98 1.59
N ALA A 121 -7.10 -6.50 1.32
CA ALA A 121 -6.46 -7.54 2.12
C ALA A 121 -5.03 -7.15 2.51
N ALA A 122 -4.51 -7.78 3.55
CA ALA A 122 -3.13 -7.57 3.97
C ALA A 122 -2.16 -8.03 2.87
N MET A 123 -1.06 -7.30 2.70
CA MET A 123 -0.02 -7.64 1.72
C MET A 123 0.65 -8.97 2.14
N GLY A 124 0.41 -10.04 1.38
CA GLY A 124 0.92 -11.39 1.67
C GLY A 124 -0.14 -12.44 2.05
N ARG A 125 -1.44 -12.11 1.96
CA ARG A 125 -2.51 -13.12 1.93
C ARG A 125 -2.74 -13.52 0.47
N ASP A 126 -1.88 -14.39 -0.05
CA ASP A 126 -2.21 -15.15 -1.27
C ASP A 126 -3.25 -16.20 -0.86
N ASP A 127 -4.46 -16.10 -1.40
CA ASP A 127 -5.44 -17.20 -1.41
C ASP A 127 -5.07 -18.22 -2.49
#